data_AF-A0AAX2ABV9-F1
#
_entry.id   AF-A0AAX2ABV9-F1
#
_cell.length_a   1.000
_cell.length_b   1.000
_cell.length_c   1.000
_cell.angle_alpha   90.00
_cell.angle_beta   90.00
_cell.angle_gamma   90.00
#
_symmetry.space_group_name_H-M   'P 1'
#
loop_
_entity.id
_entity.type
_entity.pdbx_description
1 polymer ?
#
loop_
_entity_poly.entity_id
_entity_poly.type
_entity_poly.pdbx_seq_one_letter_code
_entity_poly.pdbx_strand_id
1 'polypeptide(L)'
;MKYFLISLFFITSLFSYNEEDLEKYLETKSCEECDLSFSNLSNKDLKNSNLMGANLTGVTFENSDLLKSNLWGTTLENVNLNNVNLRASNLEGAILINVQCDNTILKGANLSNATLENLSCKNLSLWGARFLDTSFENVDFSGAGAAYSIFDSINFTDLKIDEAIFWNAKISNSTLSKKKCEYLEQEEAILYENSCED
;
A
#
# COMPACT_ATOMS: atom_id res chain seq x y z
N MET A 1 36.75 11.96 41.26
CA MET A 1 36.87 13.40 40.92
C MET A 1 36.80 13.53 39.41
N LYS A 2 35.70 14.11 38.93
CA LYS A 2 35.45 14.74 37.61
C LYS A 2 35.63 13.92 36.32
N TYR A 3 34.47 13.63 35.74
CA TYR A 3 34.15 13.48 34.33
C TYR A 3 35.02 14.31 33.38
N PHE A 4 35.33 13.74 32.22
CA PHE A 4 35.31 14.50 30.98
C PHE A 4 34.43 13.74 29.98
N LEU A 5 33.17 14.18 29.92
CA LEU A 5 32.32 14.00 28.76
C LEU A 5 33.04 14.65 27.58
N ILE A 6 33.23 13.91 26.50
CA ILE A 6 33.15 14.51 25.17
C ILE A 6 31.94 13.87 24.51
N SER A 7 30.79 14.44 24.87
CA SER A 7 29.62 14.48 24.00
C SER A 7 30.09 15.12 22.69
N LEU A 8 30.25 14.32 21.64
CA LEU A 8 30.29 14.85 20.29
C LEU A 8 28.85 15.22 19.95
N PHE A 9 28.54 16.50 20.13
CA PHE A 9 27.29 17.10 19.70
C PHE A 9 27.25 17.07 18.16
N PHE A 10 26.31 16.28 17.65
CA PHE A 10 25.54 16.47 16.42
C PHE A 10 26.26 17.14 15.25
N ILE A 11 26.77 16.31 14.34
CA ILE A 11 26.50 16.59 12.94
C ILE A 11 24.99 16.39 12.83
N THR A 12 24.19 17.45 12.84
CA THR A 12 22.86 17.36 12.22
C THR A 12 23.16 17.10 10.75
N SER A 13 23.33 15.82 10.40
CA SER A 13 23.15 15.46 9.01
C SER A 13 21.75 15.96 8.65
N LEU A 14 21.55 16.39 7.41
CA LEU A 14 20.20 16.61 6.91
C LEU A 14 19.50 15.26 6.97
N PHE A 15 18.99 14.88 8.15
CA PHE A 15 18.44 13.57 8.35
C PHE A 15 17.15 13.52 7.58
N SER A 16 17.03 12.41 6.89
CA SER A 16 15.96 12.14 5.98
C SER A 16 14.71 11.69 6.77
N TYR A 17 14.85 11.25 8.03
CA TYR A 17 13.83 10.90 9.05
C TYR A 17 14.19 11.51 10.42
N ASN A 18 13.30 11.39 11.42
CA ASN A 18 13.62 11.66 12.83
C ASN A 18 14.28 10.43 13.51
N GLU A 19 15.51 10.60 14.01
CA GLU A 19 16.30 9.51 14.60
C GLU A 19 15.64 8.88 15.84
N GLU A 20 15.05 9.69 16.73
CA GLU A 20 14.34 9.19 17.91
C GLU A 20 13.08 8.39 17.52
N ASP A 21 12.38 8.83 16.47
CA ASP A 21 11.22 8.11 15.93
C ASP A 21 11.64 6.75 15.37
N LEU A 22 12.74 6.70 14.61
CA LEU A 22 13.27 5.45 14.07
C LEU A 22 13.71 4.49 15.19
N GLU A 23 14.46 4.97 16.18
CA GLU A 23 14.90 4.15 17.31
C GLU A 23 13.71 3.57 18.07
N LYS A 24 12.76 4.42 18.45
CA LYS A 24 11.52 4.02 19.11
C LYS A 24 10.74 3.01 18.27
N TYR A 25 10.60 3.24 16.96
CA TYR A 25 9.88 2.34 16.08
C TYR A 25 10.56 0.96 15.99
N LEU A 26 11.89 0.93 15.89
CA LEU A 26 12.62 -0.32 15.81
C LEU A 26 12.53 -1.16 17.09
N GLU A 27 12.46 -0.51 18.25
CA GLU A 27 12.26 -1.17 19.54
C GLU A 27 10.82 -1.62 19.76
N THR A 28 9.84 -0.76 19.45
CA THR A 28 8.45 -0.92 19.89
C THR A 28 7.47 -1.37 18.81
N LYS A 29 7.85 -1.27 17.54
CA LYS A 29 6.96 -1.38 16.37
C LYS A 29 5.81 -0.37 16.35
N SER A 30 5.92 0.72 17.10
CA SER A 30 4.89 1.78 17.16
C SER A 30 5.50 3.14 16.87
N CYS A 31 4.93 3.83 15.89
CA CYS A 31 5.36 5.14 15.41
C CYS A 31 4.16 5.84 14.77
N GLU A 32 3.21 6.28 15.60
CA GLU A 32 2.02 7.00 15.16
C GLU A 32 2.37 8.45 14.87
N GLU A 33 1.92 8.99 13.72
CA GLU A 33 2.12 10.38 13.28
C GLU A 33 3.58 10.85 13.29
N CYS A 34 4.52 9.91 13.24
CA CYS A 34 5.94 10.18 13.34
C CYS A 34 6.59 10.38 11.97
N ASP A 35 7.85 10.80 11.95
CA ASP A 35 8.62 10.97 10.71
C ASP A 35 9.67 9.87 10.54
N LEU A 36 9.37 8.91 9.65
CA LEU A 36 10.31 7.87 9.23
C LEU A 36 10.80 8.08 7.80
N SER A 37 10.61 9.27 7.21
CA SER A 37 10.87 9.48 5.79
C SER A 37 12.30 9.10 5.38
N PHE A 38 12.45 8.50 4.20
CA PHE A 38 13.72 8.05 3.62
C PHE A 38 14.55 7.09 4.50
N SER A 39 13.95 6.54 5.57
CA SER A 39 14.60 5.52 6.38
C SER A 39 14.71 4.21 5.61
N ASN A 40 15.72 3.40 5.97
CA ASN A 40 15.88 2.06 5.43
C ASN A 40 15.31 1.03 6.41
N LEU A 41 14.17 0.45 6.04
CA LEU A 41 13.47 -0.58 6.78
C LEU A 41 13.47 -1.93 6.04
N SER A 42 14.34 -2.09 5.03
CA SER A 42 14.45 -3.32 4.24
C SER A 42 14.82 -4.52 5.11
N ASN A 43 14.29 -5.69 4.73
CA ASN A 43 14.56 -7.00 5.36
C ASN A 43 14.17 -7.10 6.86
N LYS A 44 13.34 -6.20 7.38
CA LYS A 44 12.90 -6.23 8.78
C LYS A 44 11.59 -6.99 8.96
N ASP A 45 11.47 -7.70 10.07
CA ASP A 45 10.17 -8.15 10.59
C ASP A 45 9.46 -6.95 11.24
N LEU A 46 8.37 -6.49 10.64
CA LEU A 46 7.57 -5.34 11.03
C LEU A 46 6.09 -5.75 11.17
N LYS A 47 5.85 -7.02 11.52
CA LYS A 47 4.49 -7.54 11.64
C LYS A 47 3.76 -6.86 12.79
N ASN A 48 2.49 -6.55 12.56
CA ASN A 48 1.62 -5.89 13.54
C ASN A 48 2.14 -4.51 13.99
N SER A 49 2.98 -3.85 13.18
CA SER A 49 3.43 -2.49 13.47
C SER A 49 2.25 -1.51 13.49
N ASN A 50 2.32 -0.51 14.36
CA ASN A 50 1.44 0.66 14.32
C ASN A 50 2.17 1.85 13.72
N LEU A 51 1.84 2.19 12.48
CA LEU A 51 2.41 3.29 11.70
C LEU A 51 1.32 4.32 11.34
N MET A 52 0.21 4.35 12.08
CA MET A 52 -0.94 5.22 11.81
C MET A 52 -0.50 6.67 11.61
N GLY A 53 -0.83 7.27 10.46
CA GLY A 53 -0.51 8.66 10.14
C GLY A 53 0.98 8.97 9.94
N ALA A 54 1.87 7.97 9.96
CA ALA A 54 3.30 8.21 9.82
C ALA A 54 3.66 8.77 8.42
N ASN A 55 4.65 9.66 8.37
CA ASN A 55 5.30 10.04 7.14
C ASN A 55 6.33 8.95 6.74
N LEU A 56 6.01 8.23 5.68
CA LEU A 56 6.83 7.15 5.12
C LEU A 56 7.39 7.52 3.73
N THR A 57 7.41 8.80 3.39
CA THR A 57 7.95 9.30 2.11
C THR A 57 9.37 8.81 1.89
N GLY A 58 9.66 8.19 0.75
CA GLY A 58 11.00 7.72 0.38
C GLY A 58 11.53 6.51 1.17
N VAL A 59 10.73 5.93 2.07
CA VAL A 59 11.14 4.77 2.86
C VAL A 59 11.40 3.58 1.93
N THR A 60 12.43 2.80 2.25
CA THR A 60 12.67 1.51 1.59
C THR A 60 12.19 0.38 2.50
N PHE A 61 11.14 -0.33 2.08
CA PHE A 61 10.59 -1.50 2.80
C PHE A 61 11.00 -2.83 2.16
N GLU A 62 11.84 -2.82 1.13
CA GLU A 62 12.16 -4.01 0.32
C GLU A 62 12.39 -5.28 1.17
N ASN A 63 11.69 -6.36 0.83
CA ASN A 63 11.75 -7.67 1.52
C ASN A 63 11.35 -7.64 3.01
N SER A 64 10.66 -6.61 3.49
CA SER A 64 10.14 -6.57 4.86
C SER A 64 8.79 -7.29 5.00
N ASP A 65 8.42 -7.61 6.24
CA ASP A 65 7.12 -8.19 6.56
C ASP A 65 6.29 -7.22 7.40
N LEU A 66 5.24 -6.65 6.81
CA LEU A 66 4.28 -5.73 7.41
C LEU A 66 2.90 -6.39 7.60
N LEU A 67 2.84 -7.73 7.72
CA LEU A 67 1.60 -8.48 7.97
C LEU A 67 0.83 -7.88 9.14
N LYS A 68 -0.46 -7.58 8.94
CA LYS A 68 -1.40 -7.05 9.93
C LYS A 68 -0.99 -5.69 10.53
N SER A 69 -0.12 -4.94 9.87
CA SER A 69 0.27 -3.62 10.35
C SER A 69 -0.83 -2.58 10.09
N ASN A 70 -0.91 -1.59 10.97
CA ASN A 70 -1.79 -0.43 10.82
C ASN A 70 -1.03 0.70 10.13
N LEU A 71 -1.39 0.98 8.89
CA LEU A 71 -0.87 2.03 8.01
C LEU A 71 -1.99 3.04 7.66
N TRP A 72 -2.99 3.16 8.53
CA TRP A 72 -4.10 4.09 8.30
C TRP A 72 -3.57 5.51 8.13
N GLY A 73 -3.99 6.20 7.07
CA GLY A 73 -3.63 7.60 6.83
C GLY A 73 -2.13 7.87 6.59
N THR A 74 -1.31 6.86 6.28
CA THR A 74 0.13 7.08 6.03
C THR A 74 0.40 7.74 4.69
N THR A 75 1.49 8.51 4.61
CA THR A 75 2.04 9.01 3.33
C THR A 75 3.18 8.11 2.84
N LEU A 76 2.96 7.41 1.73
CA LEU A 76 3.87 6.48 1.06
C LEU A 76 4.24 7.01 -0.34
N GLU A 77 4.93 8.15 -0.38
CA GLU A 77 5.39 8.75 -1.64
C GLU A 77 6.81 8.30 -1.99
N ASN A 78 7.07 7.90 -3.24
CA ASN A 78 8.38 7.48 -3.72
C ASN A 78 8.97 6.27 -2.94
N VAL A 79 8.11 5.31 -2.58
CA VAL A 79 8.45 4.15 -1.74
C VAL A 79 8.75 2.91 -2.58
N ASN A 80 9.70 2.10 -2.12
CA ASN A 80 9.94 0.76 -2.63
C ASN A 80 9.31 -0.30 -1.69
N LEU A 81 8.21 -0.91 -2.15
CA LEU A 81 7.49 -2.01 -1.51
C LEU A 81 7.80 -3.38 -2.14
N ASN A 82 8.85 -3.52 -2.96
CA ASN A 82 9.12 -4.78 -3.64
C ASN A 82 9.31 -5.93 -2.64
N ASN A 83 8.66 -7.06 -2.93
CA ASN A 83 8.65 -8.28 -2.12
C ASN A 83 8.13 -8.10 -0.69
N VAL A 84 7.31 -7.07 -0.44
CA VAL A 84 6.76 -6.81 0.90
C VAL A 84 5.50 -7.63 1.15
N ASN A 85 5.40 -8.18 2.36
CA ASN A 85 4.18 -8.81 2.84
C ASN A 85 3.29 -7.78 3.58
N LEU A 86 2.21 -7.34 2.97
CA LEU A 86 1.18 -6.45 3.54
C LEU A 86 -0.15 -7.16 3.79
N ARG A 87 -0.11 -8.48 4.00
CA ARG A 87 -1.32 -9.28 4.22
C ARG A 87 -2.11 -8.75 5.41
N ALA A 88 -3.42 -8.64 5.23
CA ALA A 88 -4.36 -8.20 6.28
C ALA A 88 -3.99 -6.86 6.95
N SER A 89 -3.18 -6.03 6.31
CA SER A 89 -2.78 -4.71 6.82
C SER A 89 -3.87 -3.68 6.54
N ASN A 90 -3.93 -2.65 7.38
CA ASN A 90 -4.87 -1.56 7.22
C ASN A 90 -4.19 -0.36 6.55
N LEU A 91 -4.42 -0.13 5.26
CA LEU A 91 -3.96 1.05 4.50
C LEU A 91 -5.12 2.02 4.20
N GLU A 92 -6.18 1.98 5.01
CA GLU A 92 -7.31 2.88 4.80
C GLU A 92 -6.89 4.35 4.91
N GLY A 93 -7.28 5.17 3.94
CA GLY A 93 -6.89 6.57 3.85
C GLY A 93 -5.40 6.82 3.53
N ALA A 94 -4.61 5.79 3.23
CA ALA A 94 -3.20 5.96 2.88
C ALA A 94 -3.03 6.63 1.51
N ILE A 95 -1.95 7.41 1.36
CA ILE A 95 -1.56 8.07 0.11
C ILE A 95 -0.36 7.31 -0.46
N LEU A 96 -0.53 6.64 -1.59
CA LEU A 96 0.51 5.87 -2.28
C LEU A 96 0.79 6.52 -3.63
N ILE A 97 1.91 7.23 -3.76
CA ILE A 97 2.29 7.95 -5.00
C ILE A 97 3.70 7.51 -5.41
N ASN A 98 3.88 7.19 -6.69
CA ASN A 98 5.18 6.75 -7.25
C ASN A 98 5.75 5.53 -6.50
N VAL A 99 4.92 4.51 -6.28
CA VAL A 99 5.30 3.32 -5.51
C VAL A 99 5.71 2.17 -6.44
N GLN A 100 6.84 1.55 -6.14
CA GLN A 100 7.25 0.27 -6.75
C GLN A 100 6.77 -0.88 -5.87
N CYS A 101 6.04 -1.84 -6.42
CA CYS A 101 5.44 -2.91 -5.63
C CYS A 101 5.49 -4.31 -6.27
N ASP A 102 6.58 -4.61 -6.97
CA ASP A 102 6.84 -5.93 -7.56
C ASP A 102 6.81 -7.04 -6.49
N ASN A 103 6.06 -8.10 -6.75
CA ASN A 103 5.83 -9.26 -5.88
C ASN A 103 5.26 -8.91 -4.49
N THR A 104 4.62 -7.74 -4.34
CA THR A 104 3.97 -7.36 -3.07
C THR A 104 2.72 -8.19 -2.82
N ILE A 105 2.47 -8.51 -1.55
CA ILE A 105 1.30 -9.30 -1.15
C ILE A 105 0.35 -8.43 -0.31
N LEU A 106 -0.74 -7.96 -0.91
CA LEU A 106 -1.82 -7.20 -0.27
C LEU A 106 -3.03 -8.08 0.08
N LYS A 107 -2.87 -9.40 0.14
CA LYS A 107 -3.98 -10.32 0.39
C LYS A 107 -4.71 -9.98 1.70
N GLY A 108 -6.01 -9.68 1.59
CA GLY A 108 -6.87 -9.29 2.71
C GLY A 108 -6.64 -7.87 3.25
N ALA A 109 -5.79 -7.06 2.60
CA ALA A 109 -5.52 -5.70 3.04
C ALA A 109 -6.74 -4.78 2.82
N ASN A 110 -6.84 -3.76 3.66
CA ASN A 110 -7.83 -2.70 3.51
C ASN A 110 -7.19 -1.49 2.83
N LEU A 111 -7.65 -1.09 1.66
CA LEU A 111 -7.23 0.13 0.95
C LEU A 111 -8.41 1.09 0.73
N SER A 112 -9.48 0.97 1.52
CA SER A 112 -10.62 1.90 1.47
C SER A 112 -10.15 3.35 1.65
N ASN A 113 -10.74 4.29 0.91
CA ASN A 113 -10.41 5.72 0.93
C ASN A 113 -8.94 6.06 0.61
N ALA A 114 -8.14 5.10 0.12
CA ALA A 114 -6.76 5.35 -0.24
C ALA A 114 -6.64 6.06 -1.60
N THR A 115 -5.52 6.73 -1.81
CA THR A 115 -5.13 7.33 -3.09
C THR A 115 -3.95 6.58 -3.67
N LEU A 116 -4.11 6.02 -4.87
CA LEU A 116 -3.08 5.24 -5.55
C LEU A 116 -2.74 5.93 -6.88
N GLU A 117 -1.53 6.49 -6.97
CA GLU A 117 -1.04 7.20 -8.15
C GLU A 117 0.32 6.67 -8.60
N ASN A 118 0.46 6.40 -9.91
CA ASN A 118 1.72 5.99 -10.54
C ASN A 118 2.35 4.74 -9.87
N LEU A 119 1.54 3.72 -9.61
CA LEU A 119 2.02 2.43 -9.09
C LEU A 119 2.63 1.60 -10.21
N SER A 120 3.85 1.09 -9.98
CA SER A 120 4.52 0.13 -10.85
C SER A 120 4.66 -1.20 -10.13
N CYS A 121 3.85 -2.18 -10.52
CA CYS A 121 3.80 -3.46 -9.83
C CYS A 121 3.70 -4.62 -10.82
N LYS A 122 4.49 -5.66 -10.58
CA LYS A 122 4.42 -6.97 -11.25
C LYS A 122 4.10 -8.04 -10.21
N ASN A 123 3.36 -9.07 -10.61
CA ASN A 123 3.01 -10.20 -9.74
C ASN A 123 2.35 -9.77 -8.41
N LEU A 124 1.50 -8.75 -8.45
CA LEU A 124 0.79 -8.22 -7.28
C LEU A 124 -0.32 -9.18 -6.83
N SER A 125 -0.37 -9.51 -5.55
CA SER A 125 -1.48 -10.29 -4.98
C SER A 125 -2.45 -9.40 -4.23
N LEU A 126 -3.65 -9.23 -4.79
CA LEU A 126 -4.78 -8.47 -4.25
C LEU A 126 -5.87 -9.37 -3.66
N TRP A 127 -5.62 -10.66 -3.47
CA TRP A 127 -6.64 -11.64 -3.10
C TRP A 127 -7.40 -11.20 -1.85
N GLY A 128 -8.72 -11.02 -1.94
CA GLY A 128 -9.53 -10.61 -0.79
C GLY A 128 -9.22 -9.22 -0.25
N ALA A 129 -8.42 -8.41 -0.94
CA ALA A 129 -8.21 -7.01 -0.60
C ALA A 129 -9.50 -6.21 -0.81
N ARG A 130 -9.62 -5.09 -0.12
CA ARG A 130 -10.81 -4.24 -0.16
C ARG A 130 -10.46 -2.84 -0.61
N PHE A 131 -11.22 -2.37 -1.59
CA PHE A 131 -11.17 -1.04 -2.18
C PHE A 131 -12.59 -0.49 -2.11
N LEU A 132 -12.77 0.59 -1.37
CA LEU A 132 -14.03 1.31 -1.23
C LEU A 132 -13.68 2.78 -1.32
N ASP A 133 -14.27 3.51 -2.26
CA ASP A 133 -13.95 4.92 -2.49
C ASP A 133 -12.43 5.16 -2.68
N THR A 134 -11.72 4.15 -3.23
CA THR A 134 -10.29 4.23 -3.53
C THR A 134 -10.10 4.93 -4.87
N SER A 135 -9.19 5.91 -4.94
CA SER A 135 -8.84 6.56 -6.20
C SER A 135 -7.63 5.88 -6.85
N PHE A 136 -7.69 5.76 -8.18
CA PHE A 136 -6.61 5.19 -9.00
C PHE A 136 -6.27 6.16 -10.12
N GLU A 137 -5.00 6.52 -10.26
CA GLU A 137 -4.47 7.28 -11.39
C GLU A 137 -3.16 6.63 -11.86
N ASN A 138 -3.06 6.32 -13.16
CA ASN A 138 -1.91 5.64 -13.75
C ASN A 138 -1.51 4.33 -13.03
N VAL A 139 -2.50 3.53 -12.63
CA VAL A 139 -2.30 2.24 -11.97
C VAL A 139 -2.49 1.10 -12.96
N ASP A 140 -1.57 0.13 -12.91
CA ASP A 140 -1.59 -1.07 -13.72
C ASP A 140 -1.70 -2.32 -12.83
N PHE A 141 -2.85 -2.99 -12.89
CA PHE A 141 -3.09 -4.27 -12.21
C PHE A 141 -3.07 -5.45 -13.18
N SER A 142 -2.49 -5.29 -14.37
CA SER A 142 -2.41 -6.39 -15.33
C SER A 142 -1.67 -7.60 -14.73
N GLY A 143 -2.22 -8.79 -14.90
CA GLY A 143 -1.71 -10.04 -14.33
C GLY A 143 -1.84 -10.17 -12.81
N ALA A 144 -2.48 -9.22 -12.11
CA ALA A 144 -2.64 -9.29 -10.65
C ALA A 144 -3.63 -10.38 -10.24
N GLY A 145 -3.40 -11.00 -9.08
CA GLY A 145 -4.35 -11.94 -8.48
C GLY A 145 -5.35 -11.22 -7.58
N ALA A 146 -6.53 -10.88 -8.09
CA ALA A 146 -7.59 -10.13 -7.38
C ALA A 146 -8.78 -10.99 -6.94
N ALA A 147 -8.67 -12.32 -6.98
CA ALA A 147 -9.76 -13.20 -6.57
C ALA A 147 -10.30 -12.85 -5.16
N TYR A 148 -11.62 -12.91 -4.99
CA TYR A 148 -12.34 -12.56 -3.75
C TYR A 148 -12.18 -11.12 -3.25
N SER A 149 -11.50 -10.23 -3.98
CA SER A 149 -11.41 -8.84 -3.57
C SER A 149 -12.76 -8.15 -3.63
N ILE A 150 -12.85 -6.98 -2.99
CA ILE A 150 -14.03 -6.11 -3.04
C ILE A 150 -13.59 -4.79 -3.64
N PHE A 151 -14.29 -4.36 -4.68
CA PHE A 151 -14.21 -3.04 -5.28
C PHE A 151 -15.60 -2.41 -5.22
N ASP A 152 -15.74 -1.33 -4.47
CA ASP A 152 -16.99 -0.59 -4.34
C ASP A 152 -16.74 0.89 -4.60
N SER A 153 -17.61 1.51 -5.40
CA SER A 153 -17.49 2.92 -5.79
C SER A 153 -16.17 3.24 -6.51
N ILE A 154 -15.73 2.36 -7.42
CA ILE A 154 -14.45 2.49 -8.12
C ILE A 154 -14.63 2.94 -9.56
N ASN A 155 -13.79 3.86 -10.02
CA ASN A 155 -13.65 4.17 -11.43
C ASN A 155 -12.61 3.24 -12.06
N PHE A 156 -13.07 2.27 -12.87
CA PHE A 156 -12.20 1.36 -13.60
C PHE A 156 -11.76 1.89 -14.96
N THR A 157 -12.27 3.02 -15.46
CA THR A 157 -12.10 3.46 -16.87
C THR A 157 -10.64 3.43 -17.32
N ASP A 158 -9.73 3.99 -16.53
CA ASP A 158 -8.29 4.04 -16.84
C ASP A 158 -7.45 2.97 -16.12
N LEU A 159 -8.04 2.22 -15.18
CA LEU A 159 -7.36 1.15 -14.46
C LEU A 159 -7.10 -0.04 -15.40
N LYS A 160 -5.83 -0.41 -15.60
CA LYS A 160 -5.50 -1.59 -16.42
C LYS A 160 -5.66 -2.86 -15.61
N ILE A 161 -6.33 -3.84 -16.20
CA ILE A 161 -6.70 -5.10 -15.54
C ILE A 161 -6.49 -6.31 -16.47
N ASP A 162 -5.73 -6.15 -17.55
CA ASP A 162 -5.54 -7.21 -18.54
C ASP A 162 -4.86 -8.43 -17.88
N GLU A 163 -5.37 -9.65 -18.13
CA GLU A 163 -4.84 -10.91 -17.56
C GLU A 163 -4.91 -11.03 -16.03
N ALA A 164 -5.54 -10.08 -15.34
CA ALA A 164 -5.74 -10.15 -13.90
C ALA A 164 -6.90 -11.08 -13.52
N ILE A 165 -6.74 -11.82 -12.43
CA ILE A 165 -7.68 -12.89 -12.02
C ILE A 165 -8.71 -12.31 -11.05
N PHE A 166 -9.98 -12.25 -11.46
CA PHE A 166 -11.08 -11.67 -10.66
C PHE A 166 -12.09 -12.69 -10.14
N TRP A 167 -11.73 -13.97 -10.12
CA TRP A 167 -12.61 -15.03 -9.64
C TRP A 167 -13.24 -14.73 -8.27
N ASN A 168 -14.57 -14.70 -8.19
CA ASN A 168 -15.34 -14.33 -7.00
C ASN A 168 -15.06 -12.92 -6.43
N ALA A 169 -14.35 -12.05 -7.15
CA ALA A 169 -14.25 -10.65 -6.77
C ALA A 169 -15.64 -9.99 -6.86
N LYS A 170 -15.90 -9.05 -5.96
CA LYS A 170 -17.15 -8.27 -5.96
C LYS A 170 -16.85 -6.88 -6.47
N ILE A 171 -17.57 -6.46 -7.50
CA ILE A 171 -17.48 -5.13 -8.06
C ILE A 171 -18.88 -4.52 -7.95
N SER A 172 -19.00 -3.43 -7.19
CA SER A 172 -20.27 -2.73 -7.02
C SER A 172 -20.14 -1.21 -7.13
N ASN A 173 -21.24 -0.56 -7.51
CA ASN A 173 -21.34 0.90 -7.59
C ASN A 173 -20.22 1.55 -8.42
N SER A 174 -19.65 0.81 -9.37
CA SER A 174 -18.42 1.18 -10.05
C SER A 174 -18.71 1.58 -11.50
N THR A 175 -17.86 2.44 -12.05
CA THR A 175 -17.89 2.83 -13.46
C THR A 175 -16.85 2.03 -14.22
N LEU A 176 -17.27 1.35 -15.29
CA LEU A 176 -16.43 0.51 -16.13
C LEU A 176 -16.72 0.79 -17.60
N SER A 177 -15.77 0.46 -18.48
CA SER A 177 -16.10 0.30 -19.90
C SER A 177 -16.81 -1.02 -20.15
N LYS A 178 -17.59 -1.10 -21.22
CA LYS A 178 -18.28 -2.32 -21.64
C LYS A 178 -17.34 -3.52 -21.77
N LYS A 179 -16.17 -3.31 -22.39
CA LYS A 179 -15.13 -4.36 -22.52
C LYS A 179 -14.67 -4.88 -21.16
N LYS A 180 -14.54 -4.01 -20.15
CA LYS A 180 -14.13 -4.42 -18.80
C LYS A 180 -15.25 -5.17 -18.08
N CYS A 181 -16.52 -4.81 -18.28
CA CYS A 181 -17.63 -5.61 -17.78
C CYS A 181 -17.60 -7.03 -18.35
N GLU A 182 -17.48 -7.17 -19.68
CA GLU A 182 -17.39 -8.48 -20.35
C GLU A 182 -16.20 -9.32 -19.86
N TYR A 183 -15.05 -8.67 -19.66
CA TYR A 183 -13.86 -9.33 -19.10
C TYR A 183 -14.09 -9.85 -17.68
N LEU A 184 -14.65 -9.01 -16.79
CA LEU A 184 -14.91 -9.39 -15.40
C LEU A 184 -15.96 -10.50 -15.28
N GLU A 185 -16.97 -10.53 -16.15
CA GLU A 185 -17.95 -11.61 -16.21
C GLU A 185 -17.30 -12.94 -16.63
N GLN A 186 -16.36 -12.92 -17.58
CA GLN A 186 -15.59 -14.10 -17.99
C GLN A 186 -14.70 -14.64 -16.86
N GLU A 187 -14.17 -13.75 -16.03
CA GLU A 187 -13.43 -14.09 -14.82
C GLU A 187 -14.33 -14.57 -13.66
N GLU A 188 -15.63 -14.72 -13.88
CA GLU A 188 -16.62 -15.08 -12.86
C GLU A 188 -16.63 -14.13 -11.65
N ALA A 189 -16.39 -12.83 -11.92
CA ALA A 189 -16.59 -11.79 -10.92
C ALA A 189 -18.09 -11.52 -10.72
N ILE A 190 -18.43 -10.99 -9.56
CA ILE A 190 -19.81 -10.64 -9.17
C ILE A 190 -19.99 -9.13 -9.35
N LEU A 191 -20.81 -8.75 -10.33
CA LEU A 191 -21.10 -7.35 -10.65
C LEU A 191 -22.48 -6.95 -10.12
N TYR A 192 -22.59 -5.81 -9.42
CA TYR A 192 -23.84 -5.31 -8.86
C TYR A 192 -23.92 -3.77 -8.94
N GLU A 193 -25.01 -3.22 -9.49
CA GLU A 193 -25.22 -1.75 -9.56
C GLU A 193 -24.05 -0.98 -10.25
N ASN A 194 -23.40 -1.59 -11.24
CA ASN A 194 -22.31 -0.96 -11.98
C ASN A 194 -22.81 -0.25 -13.26
N SER A 195 -22.10 0.81 -13.64
CA SER A 195 -22.25 1.45 -14.96
C SER A 195 -21.25 0.81 -15.93
N CYS A 196 -21.73 0.28 -17.06
CA CYS A 196 -20.91 -0.23 -18.15
C CYS A 196 -21.07 0.69 -19.37
N GLU A 197 -20.14 1.61 -19.55
CA GLU A 197 -20.21 2.69 -20.57
C GLU A 197 -19.37 2.34 -21.80
N ASP A 198 -19.72 2.90 -22.96
CA ASP A 198 -19.03 2.67 -24.25
C ASP A 198 -17.78 3.55 -24.42
#